data_AF-A0A1Z5HE95-F1
#
_entry.id   AF-A0A1Z5HE95-F1
#
_cell.length_a   1.000
_cell.length_b   1.000
_cell.length_c   1.000
_cell.angle_alpha   90.00
_cell.angle_beta   90.00
_cell.angle_gamma   90.00
#
_symmetry.space_group_name_H-M   'P 1'
#
loop_
_entity.id
_entity.type
_entity.pdbx_description
1 polymer ?
#
loop_
_entity_poly.entity_id
_entity_poly.type
_entity_poly.pdbx_seq_one_letter_code
_entity_poly.pdbx_strand_id
1 'polypeptide(L)'
;MKNFKLLPVTAIVLAMASGVSQAKTYGAGNTSYTDNGKISDGVELIKSEYDIHGNGNTWQTHFKFEGFTHKRFNILEKRTDVLRTDTDALKESASQIEVNKTKIAEMDQQMGAFTDKIATENLGKDVERNEKDILKNETLITGVNTDLREIRTDLRGLHRIEAGMDSFQDSIEDMQSDIDKIPALAKPDNVVTEGSGSELTLKRCPNTLEVTWDICTYQVGDNGPAGGIVIFATEDGKHGQELSFKQPSSTFGCEGVAIPTTISDYFGAGSTQAIANTNCEGGSLANKALRYVTHVRHGWYIPSIAQLQSIHDHLGDIGLHIDEIYWSSTLVAENNDVSWAFDFMSNTPVQRNRSDTASVRFVRNF
;
A
#
# COMPACT_ATOMS: atom_id res chain seq x y z
N MET A 1 -13.20 50.58 37.69
CA MET A 1 -12.42 51.64 38.35
C MET A 1 -13.29 52.88 38.50
N LYS A 2 -13.03 53.69 39.53
CA LYS A 2 -13.94 54.63 40.21
C LYS A 2 -14.51 55.76 39.31
N ASN A 3 -15.80 56.07 39.53
CA ASN A 3 -16.50 57.25 39.03
C ASN A 3 -15.84 58.55 39.51
N PHE A 4 -15.32 59.36 38.58
CA PHE A 4 -15.00 60.76 38.82
C PHE A 4 -16.15 61.62 38.29
N LYS A 5 -16.94 62.22 39.20
CA LYS A 5 -17.91 63.27 38.84
C LYS A 5 -17.12 64.54 38.53
N LEU A 6 -17.13 65.00 37.27
CA LEU A 6 -16.67 66.34 36.91
C LEU A 6 -17.64 67.39 37.49
N LEU A 7 -17.09 68.32 38.28
CA LEU A 7 -17.75 69.57 38.65
C LEU A 7 -17.87 70.50 37.43
N PRO A 8 -18.90 71.36 37.34
CA PRO A 8 -19.08 72.27 36.22
C PRO A 8 -17.96 73.32 36.20
N VAL A 9 -17.24 73.35 35.07
CA VAL A 9 -16.06 74.20 34.79
C VAL A 9 -16.34 75.70 34.90
N THR A 10 -17.61 76.11 34.91
CA THR A 10 -18.03 77.51 35.08
C THR A 10 -17.69 78.12 36.44
N ALA A 11 -17.50 77.32 37.51
CA ALA A 11 -17.17 77.85 38.84
C ALA A 11 -15.68 78.16 39.05
N ILE A 12 -14.77 77.59 38.25
CA ILE A 12 -13.32 77.72 38.48
C ILE A 12 -12.72 78.92 37.73
N VAL A 13 -13.34 79.36 36.64
CA VAL A 13 -12.82 80.50 35.85
C VAL A 13 -13.05 81.86 36.56
N LEU A 14 -14.04 81.98 37.45
CA LEU A 14 -14.25 83.22 38.21
C LEU A 14 -13.36 83.35 39.47
N ALA A 15 -12.79 82.25 39.96
CA ALA A 15 -11.99 82.24 41.19
C ALA A 15 -10.48 82.46 40.97
N MET A 16 -9.99 82.45 39.72
CA MET A 16 -8.58 82.68 39.39
C MET A 16 -8.27 84.07 38.81
N ALA A 17 -9.25 84.97 38.76
CA ALA A 17 -9.04 86.38 38.42
C ALA A 17 -8.94 87.29 39.66
N SER A 18 -8.77 86.74 40.87
CA SER A 18 -8.34 87.48 42.04
C SER A 18 -6.81 87.59 42.01
N GLY A 19 -6.34 88.73 41.50
CA GLY A 19 -4.92 89.02 41.31
C GLY A 19 -4.10 88.78 42.58
N VAL A 20 -3.19 87.82 42.50
CA VAL A 20 -2.00 87.83 43.34
C VAL A 20 -1.13 88.97 42.84
N SER A 21 -1.21 90.11 43.52
CA SER A 21 -0.25 91.21 43.39
C SER A 21 1.10 90.73 43.94
N GLN A 22 1.91 90.06 43.11
CA GLN A 22 3.35 89.98 43.40
C GLN A 22 3.97 91.34 43.09
N ALA A 23 4.32 92.08 44.14
CA ALA A 23 5.20 93.23 44.01
C ALA A 23 6.59 92.73 43.57
N LYS A 24 6.84 92.80 42.26
CA LYS A 24 8.14 92.48 41.66
C LYS A 24 8.98 93.74 41.70
N THR A 25 10.05 93.75 42.49
CA THR A 25 11.11 94.75 42.41
C THR A 25 11.82 94.60 41.07
N TYR A 26 11.61 95.57 40.18
CA TYR A 26 12.34 95.68 38.91
C TYR A 26 13.65 96.44 39.15
N GLY A 27 14.77 95.80 38.83
CA GLY A 27 16.08 96.44 38.76
C GLY A 27 16.99 95.72 37.78
N ALA A 28 17.04 96.20 36.54
CA ALA A 28 18.23 96.36 35.67
C ALA A 28 17.83 96.41 34.18
N GLY A 29 18.22 97.49 33.47
CA GLY A 29 18.39 97.49 32.02
C GLY A 29 17.80 98.66 31.22
N ASN A 30 18.52 99.80 31.21
CA ASN A 30 18.59 100.83 30.15
C ASN A 30 17.31 101.24 29.39
N THR A 31 16.68 102.36 29.76
CA THR A 31 16.92 103.68 29.12
C THR A 31 16.18 104.79 29.89
N SER A 32 16.89 105.91 30.03
CA SER A 32 16.65 107.22 30.66
C SER A 32 15.23 107.84 30.70
N TYR A 33 15.06 108.71 31.72
CA TYR A 33 13.99 109.69 32.06
C TYR A 33 12.91 109.12 33.02
N THR A 34 12.66 109.62 34.24
CA THR A 34 12.88 110.94 34.87
C THR A 34 13.07 110.88 36.40
N ASP A 35 13.81 111.87 36.89
CA ASP A 35 13.81 112.61 38.17
C ASP A 35 13.21 112.06 39.48
N ASN A 36 14.01 112.26 40.55
CA ASN A 36 13.72 112.19 41.98
C ASN A 36 13.63 110.82 42.67
N GLY A 37 14.78 110.15 42.69
CA GLY A 37 15.04 108.98 43.52
C GLY A 37 14.69 109.11 45.01
N LYS A 38 14.49 107.91 45.59
CA LYS A 38 14.24 107.53 46.99
C LYS A 38 12.77 107.28 47.36
N ILE A 39 12.39 106.02 47.31
CA ILE A 39 11.52 105.43 48.33
C ILE A 39 12.39 104.42 49.10
N SER A 40 12.40 104.57 50.42
CA SER A 40 13.14 103.75 51.37
C SER A 40 12.68 102.30 51.34
N ASP A 41 13.64 101.38 51.27
CA ASP A 41 13.46 99.98 51.62
C ASP A 41 12.97 99.85 53.07
N GLY A 42 12.05 98.91 53.30
CA GLY A 42 11.76 98.40 54.64
C GLY A 42 10.41 98.80 55.23
N VAL A 43 9.31 98.35 54.62
CA VAL A 43 8.11 97.98 55.38
C VAL A 43 7.53 96.72 54.75
N GLU A 44 7.66 95.60 55.45
CA GLU A 44 7.04 94.34 55.07
C GLU A 44 5.56 94.39 55.50
N LEU A 45 4.64 94.30 54.54
CA LEU A 45 3.22 94.14 54.83
C LEU A 45 3.01 92.72 55.38
N ILE A 46 2.88 92.60 56.70
CA ILE A 46 2.55 91.32 57.33
C ILE A 46 1.09 90.98 56.98
N LYS A 47 0.89 89.73 56.58
CA LYS A 47 -0.21 89.17 55.78
C LYS A 47 -1.63 89.24 56.38
N SER A 48 -1.86 89.92 57.51
CA SER A 48 -3.06 89.66 58.35
C SER A 48 -4.07 90.79 58.53
N GLU A 49 -4.02 91.91 57.78
CA GLU A 49 -4.99 93.01 58.00
C GLU A 49 -5.64 93.55 56.72
N TYR A 50 -6.24 92.67 55.92
CA TYR A 50 -7.27 93.07 54.97
C TYR A 50 -8.48 92.16 55.12
N ASP A 51 -9.67 92.76 55.15
CA ASP A 51 -10.94 92.03 55.15
C ASP A 51 -11.69 92.39 53.86
N ILE A 52 -12.19 91.36 53.17
CA ILE A 52 -12.91 91.51 51.90
C ILE A 52 -14.37 91.19 52.18
N HIS A 53 -15.22 92.23 52.19
CA HIS A 53 -16.66 92.06 52.27
C HIS A 53 -17.28 92.31 50.90
N GLY A 54 -18.02 91.31 50.40
CA GLY A 54 -18.88 91.44 49.23
C GLY A 54 -20.29 91.83 49.67
N ASN A 55 -20.80 92.96 49.15
CA ASN A 55 -22.22 93.30 49.27
C ASN A 55 -22.76 93.65 47.86
N GLY A 56 -23.43 92.67 47.24
CA GLY A 56 -23.89 92.77 45.85
C GLY A 56 -22.74 92.77 44.81
N ASN A 57 -22.90 93.56 43.74
CA ASN A 57 -21.98 93.59 42.59
C ASN A 57 -20.70 94.45 42.81
N THR A 58 -20.42 94.86 44.06
CA THR A 58 -19.26 95.69 44.40
C THR A 58 -18.45 95.04 45.50
N TRP A 59 -17.14 94.89 45.26
CA TRP A 59 -16.17 94.42 46.24
C TRP A 59 -15.45 95.63 46.82
N GLN A 60 -15.45 95.75 48.14
CA GLN A 60 -14.67 96.77 48.85
C GLN A 60 -13.64 96.08 49.75
N THR A 61 -12.41 96.58 49.71
CA THR A 61 -11.33 96.12 50.58
C THR A 61 -11.00 97.24 51.56
N HIS A 62 -11.16 96.99 52.86
CA HIS A 62 -10.74 97.93 53.89
C HIS A 62 -9.34 97.57 54.37
N PHE A 63 -8.47 98.58 54.44
CA PHE A 63 -7.15 98.47 55.03
C PHE A 63 -7.13 99.35 56.28
N LYS A 64 -6.77 98.77 57.43
CA LYS A 64 -6.54 99.53 58.66
C LYS A 64 -5.04 99.82 58.74
N PHE A 65 -4.66 101.08 58.88
CA PHE A 65 -3.27 101.47 59.12
C PHE A 65 -3.20 102.14 60.49
N GLU A 66 -2.56 101.48 61.45
CA GLU A 66 -2.24 102.11 62.73
C GLU A 66 -0.89 102.83 62.62
N GLY A 67 -0.93 104.17 62.61
CA GLY A 67 0.26 105.01 62.71
C GLY A 67 0.69 105.67 61.40
N PHE A 68 0.48 106.98 61.37
CA PHE A 68 1.03 108.00 60.47
C PHE A 68 0.29 108.41 59.20
N THR A 69 0.31 109.73 59.09
CA THR A 69 -0.38 110.69 58.23
C THR A 69 0.23 110.78 56.83
N HIS A 70 -0.66 110.94 55.85
CA HIS A 70 -0.43 111.51 54.51
C HIS A 70 0.64 110.88 53.60
N LYS A 71 0.24 109.88 52.82
CA LYS A 71 0.56 109.80 51.38
C LYS A 71 -0.69 109.39 50.60
N ARG A 72 -1.11 110.22 49.64
CA ARG A 72 -2.17 109.86 48.68
C ARG A 72 -1.61 108.75 47.79
N PHE A 73 -2.19 107.55 47.89
CA PHE A 73 -1.98 106.51 46.90
C PHE A 73 -2.81 106.85 45.66
N ASN A 74 -2.14 107.11 44.53
CA ASN A 74 -2.82 107.08 43.24
C ASN A 74 -3.11 105.62 42.92
N ILE A 75 -4.33 105.19 43.19
CA ILE A 75 -4.85 103.94 42.64
C ILE A 75 -4.93 104.19 41.13
N LEU A 76 -3.99 103.62 40.39
CA LEU A 76 -4.09 103.54 38.93
C LEU A 76 -5.31 102.66 38.62
N GLU A 77 -6.46 103.31 38.44
CA GLU A 77 -7.61 102.71 37.76
C GLU A 77 -7.10 102.22 36.40
N LYS A 78 -6.85 100.92 36.28
CA LYS A 78 -6.68 100.30 34.97
C LYS A 78 -7.94 100.66 34.18
N ARG A 79 -7.75 101.40 33.08
CA ARG A 79 -8.84 101.79 32.17
C ARG A 79 -9.72 100.57 31.91
N THR A 80 -11.03 100.75 32.07
CA THR A 80 -12.08 99.75 31.79
C THR A 80 -11.93 99.09 30.43
N ASP A 81 -11.31 99.78 29.47
CA ASP A 81 -11.03 99.28 28.13
C ASP A 81 -10.05 98.08 28.13
N VAL A 82 -9.04 98.08 29.00
CA VAL A 82 -8.05 96.97 29.10
C VAL A 82 -8.71 95.72 29.68
N LEU A 83 -9.56 95.89 30.70
CA LEU A 83 -10.32 94.79 31.28
C LEU A 83 -11.32 94.20 30.29
N ARG A 84 -11.89 95.03 29.39
CA ARG A 84 -12.78 94.56 28.32
C ARG A 84 -12.01 93.70 27.31
N THR A 85 -10.83 94.15 26.87
CA THR A 85 -9.97 93.39 25.95
C THR A 85 -9.57 92.03 26.52
N ASP A 86 -9.15 91.99 27.80
CA ASP A 86 -8.80 90.72 28.46
C ASP A 86 -10.03 89.80 28.60
N THR A 87 -11.20 90.36 28.90
CA THR A 87 -12.46 89.61 29.01
C THR A 87 -12.88 89.01 27.67
N ASP A 88 -12.76 89.77 26.58
CA ASP A 88 -13.10 89.28 25.23
C ASP A 88 -12.11 88.20 24.76
N ALA A 89 -10.81 88.34 25.06
CA ALA A 89 -9.82 87.31 24.80
C ALA A 89 -10.07 86.01 25.59
N LEU A 90 -10.54 86.13 26.84
CA LEU A 90 -10.95 84.99 27.66
C LEU A 90 -12.21 84.30 27.12
N LYS A 91 -13.19 85.05 26.63
CA LYS A 91 -14.38 84.49 25.97
C LYS A 91 -14.03 83.75 24.68
N GLU A 92 -13.11 84.29 23.89
CA GLU A 92 -12.61 83.64 22.68
C GLU A 92 -11.87 82.35 23.03
N SER A 93 -11.00 82.39 24.04
CA SER A 93 -10.29 81.20 24.52
C SER A 93 -11.24 80.14 25.07
N ALA A 94 -12.29 80.53 25.79
CA ALA A 94 -13.31 79.61 26.28
C ALA A 94 -14.11 78.95 25.14
N SER A 95 -14.46 79.73 24.11
CA SER A 95 -15.11 79.21 22.90
C SER A 95 -14.22 78.18 22.19
N GLN A 96 -12.93 78.46 22.06
CA GLN A 96 -11.97 77.54 21.46
C GLN A 96 -11.79 76.25 22.27
N ILE A 97 -11.84 76.32 23.60
CA ILE A 97 -11.80 75.14 24.48
C ILE A 97 -12.99 74.22 24.24
N GLU A 98 -14.20 74.77 24.09
CA GLU A 98 -15.38 73.94 23.81
C GLU A 98 -15.32 73.29 22.43
N VAL A 99 -14.84 74.01 21.41
CA VAL A 99 -14.57 73.41 20.08
C VAL A 99 -13.55 72.26 20.19
N ASN A 100 -12.50 72.43 21.00
CA ASN A 100 -11.49 71.39 21.19
C ASN A 100 -12.02 70.18 21.96
N LYS A 101 -12.90 70.36 22.95
CA LYS A 101 -13.56 69.25 23.65
C LYS A 101 -14.39 68.40 22.71
N THR A 102 -15.15 69.02 21.81
CA THR A 102 -15.93 68.30 20.80
C THR A 102 -15.02 67.49 19.87
N LYS A 103 -13.91 68.08 19.39
CA LYS A 103 -12.92 67.36 18.57
C LYS A 103 -12.29 66.16 19.30
N ILE A 104 -11.99 66.31 20.59
CA ILE A 104 -11.46 65.19 21.41
C ILE A 104 -12.49 64.07 21.51
N ALA A 105 -13.77 64.39 21.74
CA ALA A 105 -14.82 63.38 21.79
C ALA A 105 -15.00 62.66 20.44
N GLU A 106 -14.92 63.38 19.32
CA GLU A 106 -14.93 62.80 17.97
C GLU A 106 -13.73 61.87 17.74
N MET A 107 -12.52 62.26 18.17
CA MET A 107 -11.33 61.42 18.07
C MET A 107 -11.44 60.15 18.91
N ASP A 108 -11.95 60.25 20.15
CA ASP A 108 -12.17 59.09 21.01
C ASP A 108 -13.17 58.11 20.38
N GLN A 109 -14.25 58.62 19.78
CA GLN A 109 -15.22 57.79 19.07
C GLN A 109 -14.59 57.09 17.84
N GLN A 110 -13.79 57.82 17.06
CA GLN A 110 -13.07 57.24 15.91
C GLN A 110 -12.06 56.18 16.35
N MET A 111 -11.34 56.40 17.46
CA MET A 111 -10.37 55.46 18.01
C MET A 111 -11.05 54.19 18.54
N GLY A 112 -12.22 54.32 19.17
CA GLY A 112 -13.06 53.17 19.55
C GLY A 112 -13.47 52.34 18.34
N ALA A 113 -14.05 52.98 17.32
CA ALA A 113 -14.46 52.31 16.10
C ALA A 113 -13.28 51.64 15.36
N PHE A 114 -12.11 52.28 15.35
CA PHE A 114 -10.89 51.71 14.77
C PHE A 114 -10.43 50.46 15.53
N THR A 115 -10.48 50.50 16.87
CA THR A 115 -10.11 49.37 17.73
C THR A 115 -11.05 48.18 17.49
N ASP A 116 -12.36 48.42 17.44
CA ASP A 116 -13.36 47.38 17.15
C ASP A 116 -13.16 46.78 15.76
N LYS A 117 -12.87 47.62 14.76
CA LYS A 117 -12.58 47.15 13.39
C LYS A 117 -11.34 46.26 13.33
N ILE A 118 -10.26 46.65 14.02
CA ILE A 118 -9.03 45.85 14.11
C ILE A 118 -9.31 44.51 14.78
N ALA A 119 -9.99 44.52 15.92
CA ALA A 119 -10.27 43.32 16.70
C ALA A 119 -11.16 42.34 15.93
N THR A 120 -12.22 42.84 15.30
CA THR A 120 -13.29 42.00 14.76
C THR A 120 -13.10 41.64 13.30
N GLU A 121 -12.68 42.58 12.45
CA GLU A 121 -12.64 42.35 11.01
C GLU A 121 -11.30 41.84 10.51
N ASN A 122 -10.20 42.34 11.07
CA ASN A 122 -8.86 42.00 10.58
C ASN A 122 -8.26 40.85 11.39
N LEU A 123 -7.97 41.08 12.68
CA LEU A 123 -7.31 40.05 13.48
C LEU A 123 -8.19 38.84 13.74
N GLY A 124 -9.47 39.03 14.09
CA GLY A 124 -10.39 37.92 14.35
C GLY A 124 -10.48 36.94 13.17
N LYS A 125 -10.69 37.46 11.96
CA LYS A 125 -10.80 36.62 10.75
C LYS A 125 -9.49 35.94 10.36
N ASP A 126 -8.36 36.61 10.55
CA ASP A 126 -7.05 36.02 10.24
C ASP A 126 -6.68 34.94 11.27
N VAL A 127 -7.03 35.12 12.55
CA VAL A 127 -6.86 34.09 13.59
C VAL A 127 -7.71 32.86 13.27
N GLU A 128 -9.00 33.03 12.95
CA GLU A 128 -9.87 31.91 12.57
C GLU A 128 -9.36 31.18 11.31
N ARG A 129 -8.85 31.91 10.31
CA ARG A 129 -8.27 31.31 9.11
C ARG A 129 -7.02 30.50 9.47
N ASN A 130 -6.14 31.05 10.29
CA ASN A 130 -4.91 30.38 10.73
C ASN A 130 -5.23 29.13 11.56
N GLU A 131 -6.22 29.17 12.45
CA GLU A 131 -6.66 27.99 13.21
C GLU A 131 -7.15 26.86 12.29
N LYS A 132 -7.93 27.21 11.26
CA LYS A 132 -8.39 26.23 10.26
C LYS A 132 -7.24 25.64 9.46
N ASP A 133 -6.27 26.45 9.07
CA ASP A 133 -5.08 25.98 8.35
C ASP A 133 -4.18 25.11 9.22
N ILE A 134 -4.05 25.42 10.52
CA ILE A 134 -3.35 24.57 11.50
C ILE A 134 -4.02 23.19 11.60
N LEU A 135 -5.35 23.14 11.78
CA LEU A 135 -6.09 21.87 11.84
C LEU A 135 -5.93 21.03 10.56
N LYS A 136 -5.93 21.69 9.40
CA LYS A 136 -5.67 21.03 8.11
C LYS A 136 -4.26 20.44 8.08
N ASN A 137 -3.26 21.19 8.54
CA ASN A 137 -1.87 20.73 8.59
C ASN A 137 -1.68 19.57 9.58
N GLU A 138 -2.33 19.59 10.74
CA GLU A 138 -2.29 18.48 11.70
C GLU A 138 -2.86 17.18 11.11
N THR A 139 -3.95 17.28 10.35
CA THR A 139 -4.55 16.15 9.65
C THR A 139 -3.59 15.59 8.60
N LEU A 140 -2.95 16.46 7.81
CA LEU A 140 -1.95 16.06 6.81
C LEU A 140 -0.73 15.37 7.46
N ILE A 141 -0.22 15.92 8.57
CA ILE A 141 0.90 15.32 9.32
C ILE A 141 0.55 13.93 9.83
N THR A 142 -0.68 13.75 10.32
CA THR A 142 -1.18 12.44 10.78
C THR A 142 -1.26 11.44 9.63
N GLY A 143 -1.70 11.88 8.45
CA GLY A 143 -1.66 11.09 7.21
C GLY A 143 -0.24 10.65 6.86
N VAL A 144 0.69 11.59 6.77
CA VAL A 144 2.11 11.30 6.46
C VAL A 144 2.73 10.32 7.46
N ASN A 145 2.43 10.45 8.75
CA ASN A 145 2.91 9.51 9.77
C ASN A 145 2.37 8.08 9.58
N THR A 146 1.13 7.96 9.10
CA THR A 146 0.51 6.67 8.77
C THR A 146 1.23 6.05 7.58
N ASP A 147 1.41 6.82 6.50
CA ASP A 147 2.12 6.38 5.29
C ASP A 147 3.56 5.94 5.61
N LEU A 148 4.28 6.69 6.46
CA LEU A 148 5.63 6.33 6.89
C LEU A 148 5.69 5.00 7.67
N ARG A 149 4.64 4.67 8.43
CA ARG A 149 4.55 3.40 9.16
C ARG A 149 4.31 2.22 8.21
N GLU A 150 3.51 2.44 7.16
CA GLU A 150 3.29 1.44 6.10
C GLU A 150 4.59 1.20 5.32
N ILE A 151 5.26 2.26 4.86
CA ILE A 151 6.57 2.15 4.17
C ILE A 151 7.60 1.40 5.03
N ARG A 152 7.66 1.66 6.35
CA ARG A 152 8.56 0.94 7.25
C ARG A 152 8.23 -0.56 7.33
N THR A 153 6.95 -0.93 7.23
CA THR A 153 6.51 -2.32 7.24
C THR A 153 6.90 -3.00 5.93
N ASP A 154 6.71 -2.33 4.81
CA ASP A 154 7.10 -2.84 3.48
C ASP A 154 8.62 -3.05 3.39
N LEU A 155 9.42 -2.12 3.90
CA LEU A 155 10.89 -2.28 3.98
C LEU A 155 11.31 -3.50 4.80
N ARG A 156 10.60 -3.83 5.89
CA ARG A 156 10.85 -5.07 6.64
C ARG A 156 10.46 -6.32 5.86
N GLY A 157 9.42 -6.23 5.02
CA GLY A 157 9.05 -7.28 4.08
C GLY A 157 10.18 -7.55 3.08
N LEU A 158 10.79 -6.50 2.53
CA LEU A 158 11.92 -6.61 1.60
C LEU A 158 13.15 -7.29 2.21
N HIS A 159 13.50 -7.00 3.47
CA HIS A 159 14.60 -7.70 4.16
C HIS A 159 14.36 -9.21 4.30
N ARG A 160 13.09 -9.65 4.42
CA ARG A 160 12.78 -11.09 4.46
C ARG A 160 12.95 -11.74 3.09
N ILE A 161 12.68 -10.99 2.02
CA ILE A 161 12.90 -11.47 0.65
C ILE A 161 14.41 -11.61 0.39
N GLU A 162 15.22 -10.65 0.81
CA GLU A 162 16.69 -10.71 0.72
C GLU A 162 17.24 -11.95 1.44
N ALA A 163 16.85 -12.19 2.69
CA ALA A 163 17.26 -13.40 3.42
C ALA A 163 16.79 -14.71 2.74
N GLY A 164 15.63 -14.69 2.07
CA GLY A 164 15.15 -15.81 1.27
C GLY A 164 15.98 -16.04 0.00
N MET A 165 16.49 -14.97 -0.61
CA MET A 165 17.37 -15.04 -1.78
C MET A 165 18.74 -15.61 -1.41
N ASP A 166 19.31 -15.23 -0.26
CA ASP A 166 20.57 -15.80 0.23
C ASP A 166 20.44 -17.32 0.45
N SER A 167 19.37 -17.78 1.10
CA SER A 167 19.10 -19.21 1.29
C SER A 167 18.90 -19.96 -0.03
N PHE A 168 18.33 -19.31 -1.05
CA PHE A 168 18.17 -19.91 -2.37
C PHE A 168 19.51 -20.03 -3.09
N GLN A 169 20.38 -19.02 -2.97
CA GLN A 169 21.73 -19.03 -3.50
C GLN A 169 22.56 -20.19 -2.90
N ASP A 170 22.50 -20.37 -1.58
CA ASP A 170 23.17 -21.50 -0.89
C ASP A 170 22.70 -22.86 -1.48
N SER A 171 21.39 -23.01 -1.73
CA SER A 171 20.84 -24.23 -2.33
C SER A 171 21.32 -24.47 -3.77
N ILE A 172 21.55 -23.40 -4.55
CA ILE A 172 22.12 -23.52 -5.90
C ILE A 172 23.56 -24.01 -5.82
N GLU A 173 24.35 -23.47 -4.90
CA GLU A 173 25.75 -23.86 -4.71
C GLU A 173 25.88 -25.32 -4.28
N ASP A 174 25.00 -25.80 -3.40
CA ASP A 174 24.90 -27.21 -3.03
C ASP A 174 24.57 -28.09 -4.24
N MET A 175 23.57 -27.71 -5.05
CA MET A 175 23.22 -28.44 -6.27
C MET A 175 24.36 -28.48 -7.28
N GLN A 176 25.09 -27.38 -7.47
CA GLN A 176 26.27 -27.33 -8.34
C GLN A 176 27.38 -28.25 -7.82
N SER A 177 27.62 -28.24 -6.50
CA SER A 177 28.56 -29.15 -5.85
C SER A 177 28.21 -30.61 -6.10
N ASP A 178 26.93 -30.96 -6.02
CA ASP A 178 26.48 -32.33 -6.28
C ASP A 178 26.58 -32.72 -7.74
N ILE A 179 26.31 -31.79 -8.67
CA ILE A 179 26.55 -31.99 -10.11
C ILE A 179 28.03 -32.24 -10.39
N ASP A 180 28.94 -31.48 -9.80
CA ASP A 180 30.38 -31.63 -9.99
C ASP A 180 30.92 -32.96 -9.43
N LYS A 181 30.24 -33.53 -8.43
CA LYS A 181 30.54 -34.86 -7.88
C LYS A 181 30.02 -36.01 -8.74
N ILE A 182 29.12 -35.75 -9.69
CA ILE A 182 28.70 -36.78 -10.65
C ILE A 182 29.95 -37.13 -11.46
N PRO A 183 30.48 -38.36 -11.38
CA PRO A 183 31.60 -38.77 -12.19
C PRO A 183 31.26 -38.47 -13.64
N ALA A 184 32.15 -37.79 -14.37
CA ALA A 184 32.02 -37.65 -15.81
C ALA A 184 31.71 -39.06 -16.35
N LEU A 185 30.49 -39.26 -16.86
CA LEU A 185 30.00 -40.55 -17.35
C LEU A 185 30.80 -40.90 -18.60
N ALA A 186 32.03 -41.36 -18.39
CA ALA A 186 32.86 -41.92 -19.43
C ALA A 186 32.13 -43.15 -19.95
N LYS A 187 31.90 -43.19 -21.26
CA LYS A 187 31.35 -44.37 -21.93
C LYS A 187 32.20 -45.58 -21.53
N PRO A 188 31.63 -46.66 -20.96
CA PRO A 188 32.40 -47.85 -20.63
C PRO A 188 33.03 -48.44 -21.90
N ASP A 189 34.31 -48.81 -21.84
CA ASP A 189 35.06 -49.42 -22.96
C ASP A 189 34.45 -50.75 -23.45
N ASN A 190 33.55 -51.32 -22.64
CA ASN A 190 32.91 -52.62 -22.76
C ASN A 190 31.47 -52.57 -23.31
N VAL A 191 30.98 -51.42 -23.82
CA VAL A 191 29.71 -51.41 -24.56
C VAL A 191 29.91 -52.05 -25.94
N VAL A 192 29.53 -53.32 -26.04
CA VAL A 192 29.51 -54.10 -27.28
C VAL A 192 28.42 -53.55 -28.20
N THR A 193 28.81 -52.74 -29.19
CA THR A 193 27.92 -52.37 -30.30
C THR A 193 27.88 -53.51 -31.32
N GLU A 194 27.18 -54.59 -31.00
CA GLU A 194 26.82 -55.58 -32.01
C GLU A 194 25.54 -55.14 -32.73
N GLY A 195 25.68 -54.82 -34.01
CA GLY A 195 24.55 -54.49 -34.90
C GLY A 195 24.49 -53.01 -35.28
N SER A 196 24.49 -52.77 -36.59
CA SER A 196 24.49 -51.45 -37.24
C SER A 196 23.48 -50.45 -36.65
N GLY A 197 23.96 -49.28 -36.22
CA GLY A 197 23.14 -48.07 -36.07
C GLY A 197 22.41 -47.87 -34.75
N SER A 198 22.79 -48.57 -33.67
CA SER A 198 22.22 -48.31 -32.33
C SER A 198 22.75 -46.99 -31.75
N GLU A 199 21.88 -45.99 -31.68
CA GLU A 199 22.11 -44.74 -30.96
C GLU A 199 22.30 -45.05 -29.47
N LEU A 200 23.52 -44.83 -28.95
CA LEU A 200 23.83 -44.92 -27.52
C LEU A 200 23.04 -43.84 -26.80
N THR A 201 21.88 -44.21 -26.27
CA THR A 201 21.03 -43.32 -25.49
C THR A 201 21.26 -43.60 -24.02
N LEU A 202 21.75 -42.58 -23.32
CA LEU A 202 21.80 -42.55 -21.87
C LEU A 202 20.35 -42.60 -21.34
N LYS A 203 19.99 -43.64 -20.59
CA LYS A 203 18.62 -43.84 -20.09
C LYS A 203 18.62 -43.81 -18.58
N ARG A 204 17.66 -43.09 -18.01
CA ARG A 204 17.32 -43.19 -16.60
C ARG A 204 16.39 -44.37 -16.41
N CYS A 205 16.77 -45.32 -15.56
CA CYS A 205 15.95 -46.51 -15.35
C CYS A 205 14.73 -46.20 -14.47
N PRO A 206 13.57 -46.82 -14.73
CA PRO A 206 12.36 -46.61 -13.93
C PRO A 206 12.65 -46.86 -12.46
N ASN A 207 12.03 -46.07 -11.58
CA ASN A 207 12.14 -46.22 -10.13
C ASN A 207 13.57 -46.12 -9.55
N THR A 208 14.53 -45.62 -10.35
CA THR A 208 15.89 -45.34 -9.92
C THR A 208 16.31 -43.90 -10.25
N LEU A 209 17.35 -43.43 -9.57
CA LEU A 209 18.12 -42.26 -9.98
C LEU A 209 19.31 -42.67 -10.87
N GLU A 210 19.42 -43.96 -11.20
CA GLU A 210 20.51 -44.50 -11.98
C GLU A 210 20.32 -44.18 -13.46
N VAL A 211 21.42 -43.73 -14.05
CA VAL A 211 21.52 -43.36 -15.45
C VAL A 211 22.54 -44.31 -16.06
N THR A 212 22.07 -45.24 -16.89
CA THR A 212 22.91 -46.31 -17.44
C THR A 212 23.07 -46.17 -18.95
N TRP A 213 24.18 -46.68 -19.45
CA TRP A 213 24.48 -46.81 -20.89
C TRP A 213 23.92 -48.11 -21.49
N ASP A 214 23.30 -48.96 -20.68
CA ASP A 214 22.89 -50.34 -21.01
C ASP A 214 21.36 -50.52 -20.86
N ILE A 215 20.90 -51.77 -20.90
CA ILE A 215 19.53 -52.21 -20.65
C ILE A 215 19.18 -51.98 -19.17
N CYS A 216 18.11 -51.22 -18.91
CA CYS A 216 17.55 -51.11 -17.57
C CYS A 216 16.99 -52.46 -17.09
N THR A 217 17.09 -52.71 -15.80
CA THR A 217 16.37 -53.82 -15.16
C THR A 217 14.99 -53.33 -14.73
N TYR A 218 13.98 -54.15 -14.98
CA TYR A 218 12.58 -53.84 -14.70
C TYR A 218 11.98 -54.85 -13.72
N GLN A 219 11.04 -54.38 -12.92
CA GLN A 219 10.19 -55.19 -12.05
C GLN A 219 8.72 -55.06 -12.47
N VAL A 220 7.91 -56.02 -12.05
CA VAL A 220 6.46 -56.01 -12.24
C VAL A 220 5.88 -54.71 -11.65
N GLY A 221 5.07 -53.99 -12.43
CA GLY A 221 4.52 -52.68 -12.08
C GLY A 221 5.32 -51.47 -12.57
N ASP A 222 6.58 -51.64 -13.00
CA ASP A 222 7.39 -50.55 -13.54
C ASP A 222 6.84 -50.01 -14.87
N ASN A 223 7.26 -48.80 -15.23
CA ASN A 223 7.12 -48.32 -16.61
C ASN A 223 8.15 -49.02 -17.50
N GLY A 224 7.68 -49.86 -18.40
CA GLY A 224 8.50 -50.67 -19.29
C GLY A 224 9.26 -49.85 -20.35
N PRO A 225 10.17 -50.50 -21.10
CA PRO A 225 11.05 -49.84 -22.05
C PRO A 225 10.34 -49.17 -23.24
N ALA A 226 9.12 -49.58 -23.59
CA ALA A 226 8.29 -48.88 -24.56
C ALA A 226 7.27 -47.92 -23.89
N GLY A 227 7.31 -47.78 -22.57
CA GLY A 227 6.39 -46.97 -21.79
C GLY A 227 5.07 -47.67 -21.47
N GLY A 228 5.00 -49.00 -21.58
CA GLY A 228 3.90 -49.78 -21.04
C GLY A 228 4.07 -50.03 -19.53
N ILE A 229 3.21 -50.86 -18.98
CA ILE A 229 3.31 -51.32 -17.58
C ILE A 229 3.87 -52.74 -17.62
N VAL A 230 4.97 -52.97 -16.91
CA VAL A 230 5.61 -54.30 -16.86
C VAL A 230 4.69 -55.27 -16.12
N ILE A 231 4.25 -56.32 -16.81
CA ILE A 231 3.36 -57.37 -16.28
C ILE A 231 4.09 -58.67 -15.97
N PHE A 232 5.30 -58.82 -16.51
CA PHE A 232 6.21 -59.93 -16.26
C PHE A 232 7.64 -59.46 -16.49
N ALA A 233 8.56 -59.88 -15.63
CA ALA A 233 9.99 -59.66 -15.80
C ALA A 233 10.75 -60.94 -15.46
N THR A 234 11.85 -61.22 -16.16
CA THR A 234 12.79 -62.27 -15.81
C THR A 234 13.52 -61.94 -14.51
N GLU A 235 14.19 -62.93 -13.90
CA GLU A 235 14.89 -62.76 -12.63
C GLU A 235 15.97 -61.65 -12.68
N ASP A 236 16.62 -61.46 -13.82
CA ASP A 236 17.58 -60.38 -14.05
C ASP A 236 16.94 -59.03 -14.42
N GLY A 237 15.61 -58.99 -14.59
CA GLY A 237 14.84 -57.81 -14.97
C GLY A 237 15.11 -57.29 -16.39
N LYS A 238 15.94 -57.96 -17.19
CA LYS A 238 16.35 -57.47 -18.52
C LYS A 238 15.37 -57.82 -19.61
N HIS A 239 14.56 -58.85 -19.40
CA HIS A 239 13.55 -59.31 -20.33
C HIS A 239 12.20 -59.41 -19.66
N GLY A 240 11.14 -59.31 -20.44
CA GLY A 240 9.81 -59.34 -19.86
C GLY A 240 8.68 -59.12 -20.85
N GLN A 241 7.51 -58.86 -20.29
CA GLN A 241 6.34 -58.40 -21.03
C GLN A 241 5.82 -57.11 -20.44
N GLU A 242 5.46 -56.17 -21.30
CA GLU A 242 4.77 -54.93 -20.91
C GLU A 242 3.40 -54.84 -21.58
N LEU A 243 2.44 -54.29 -20.85
CA LEU A 243 1.07 -54.05 -21.23
C LEU A 243 0.89 -52.59 -21.61
N SER A 244 0.24 -52.31 -22.74
CA SER A 244 -0.05 -50.94 -23.14
C SER A 244 -1.07 -50.30 -22.19
N PHE A 245 -1.11 -48.97 -22.16
CA PHE A 245 -2.29 -48.27 -21.65
C PHE A 245 -3.55 -48.67 -22.44
N LYS A 246 -4.73 -48.47 -21.84
CA LYS A 246 -6.01 -48.75 -22.48
C LYS A 246 -6.12 -47.96 -23.79
N GLN A 247 -6.42 -48.66 -24.87
CA GLN A 247 -6.67 -48.07 -26.17
C GLN A 247 -8.19 -47.80 -26.33
N PRO A 248 -8.60 -46.95 -27.28
CA PRO A 248 -10.00 -46.85 -27.66
C PRO A 248 -10.57 -48.22 -28.00
N SER A 249 -11.75 -48.54 -27.47
CA SER A 249 -12.45 -49.79 -27.78
C SER A 249 -12.66 -49.93 -29.28
N SER A 250 -12.60 -51.17 -29.77
CA SER A 250 -12.66 -51.46 -31.21
C SER A 250 -13.39 -52.77 -31.44
N THR A 251 -13.85 -52.96 -32.67
CA THR A 251 -14.18 -54.29 -33.18
C THR A 251 -12.91 -55.12 -33.36
N PHE A 252 -13.05 -56.45 -33.32
CA PHE A 252 -11.98 -57.37 -33.67
C PHE A 252 -11.62 -57.26 -35.16
N GLY A 253 -12.66 -57.10 -35.99
CA GLY A 253 -12.59 -57.11 -37.46
C GLY A 253 -12.57 -58.53 -38.02
N CYS A 254 -12.45 -58.69 -39.34
CA CYS A 254 -12.40 -60.01 -39.98
C CYS A 254 -13.64 -60.90 -39.74
N GLU A 255 -14.84 -60.30 -39.68
CA GLU A 255 -16.11 -61.05 -39.63
C GLU A 255 -16.33 -61.81 -40.95
N GLY A 256 -16.84 -63.04 -40.89
CA GLY A 256 -17.02 -63.92 -42.05
C GLY A 256 -15.72 -64.44 -42.68
N VAL A 257 -14.55 -64.01 -42.21
CA VAL A 257 -13.25 -64.39 -42.81
C VAL A 257 -12.61 -65.52 -42.02
N ALA A 258 -12.29 -66.60 -42.74
CA ALA A 258 -11.54 -67.73 -42.19
C ALA A 258 -10.08 -67.32 -41.93
N ILE A 259 -9.64 -67.43 -40.67
CA ILE A 259 -8.27 -67.14 -40.24
C ILE A 259 -7.59 -68.47 -39.92
N PRO A 260 -6.42 -68.79 -40.51
CA PRO A 260 -5.72 -70.05 -40.24
C PRO A 260 -5.33 -70.17 -38.76
N THR A 261 -5.79 -71.22 -38.10
CA THR A 261 -5.57 -71.49 -36.66
C THR A 261 -4.30 -72.28 -36.37
N THR A 262 -3.45 -72.55 -37.36
CA THR A 262 -2.26 -73.42 -37.23
C THR A 262 -1.07 -72.77 -36.49
N ILE A 263 -1.24 -71.57 -35.92
CA ILE A 263 -0.21 -70.85 -35.18
C ILE A 263 -0.64 -70.84 -33.72
N SER A 264 -0.02 -71.73 -32.94
CA SER A 264 -0.34 -72.11 -31.56
C SER A 264 -1.01 -71.02 -30.71
N ASP A 265 -2.14 -71.37 -30.10
CA ASP A 265 -2.94 -70.53 -29.18
C ASP A 265 -2.16 -69.93 -27.99
N TYR A 266 -0.91 -70.35 -27.79
CA TYR A 266 -0.06 -69.96 -26.66
C TYR A 266 0.66 -68.61 -26.83
N PHE A 267 0.85 -68.11 -28.06
CA PHE A 267 1.67 -66.90 -28.28
C PHE A 267 0.88 -65.82 -29.03
N GLY A 268 0.41 -64.80 -28.30
CA GLY A 268 -0.39 -63.70 -28.86
C GLY A 268 0.26 -62.97 -30.04
N ALA A 269 1.60 -62.88 -30.06
CA ALA A 269 2.36 -62.31 -31.17
C ALA A 269 2.17 -63.07 -32.50
N GLY A 270 2.26 -64.41 -32.45
CA GLY A 270 2.09 -65.27 -33.62
C GLY A 270 0.66 -65.20 -34.16
N SER A 271 -0.33 -65.33 -33.28
CA SER A 271 -1.74 -65.22 -33.66
C SER A 271 -2.06 -63.83 -34.23
N THR A 272 -1.55 -62.76 -33.62
CA THR A 272 -1.73 -61.39 -34.14
C THR A 272 -1.16 -61.26 -35.55
N GLN A 273 0.04 -61.78 -35.83
CA GLN A 273 0.61 -61.73 -37.17
C GLN A 273 -0.24 -62.52 -38.19
N ALA A 274 -0.75 -63.69 -37.79
CA ALA A 274 -1.63 -64.50 -38.64
C ALA A 274 -2.93 -63.77 -39.01
N ILE A 275 -3.57 -63.14 -38.01
CA ILE A 275 -4.77 -62.33 -38.20
C ILE A 275 -4.47 -61.12 -39.09
N ALA A 276 -3.33 -60.45 -38.89
CA ALA A 276 -2.95 -59.28 -39.68
C ALA A 276 -2.68 -59.62 -41.15
N ASN A 277 -2.15 -60.82 -41.43
CA ASN A 277 -1.90 -61.31 -42.78
C ASN A 277 -3.18 -61.76 -43.50
N THR A 278 -4.32 -61.80 -42.81
CA THR A 278 -5.60 -62.13 -43.42
C THR A 278 -6.20 -60.88 -44.07
N ASN A 279 -6.73 -61.02 -45.30
CA ASN A 279 -7.36 -59.93 -46.04
C ASN A 279 -8.74 -59.59 -45.49
N CYS A 280 -8.78 -58.84 -44.39
CA CYS A 280 -10.01 -58.39 -43.76
C CYS A 280 -10.42 -57.01 -44.31
N GLU A 281 -11.58 -56.93 -44.95
CA GLU A 281 -12.15 -55.64 -45.39
C GLU A 281 -12.41 -54.73 -44.18
N GLY A 282 -11.98 -53.47 -44.25
CA GLY A 282 -12.08 -52.51 -43.13
C GLY A 282 -10.93 -52.59 -42.10
N GLY A 283 -9.99 -53.53 -42.25
CA GLY A 283 -8.86 -53.70 -41.36
C GLY A 283 -9.18 -54.53 -40.10
N SER A 284 -8.15 -54.99 -39.41
CA SER A 284 -8.28 -55.83 -38.22
C SER A 284 -7.65 -55.16 -36.99
N LEU A 285 -8.10 -55.54 -35.79
CA LEU A 285 -7.46 -55.14 -34.54
C LEU A 285 -5.97 -55.52 -34.55
N ALA A 286 -5.61 -56.62 -35.22
CA ALA A 286 -4.23 -57.07 -35.33
C ALA A 286 -3.36 -56.09 -36.11
N ASN A 287 -3.89 -55.53 -37.21
CA ASN A 287 -3.21 -54.46 -37.95
C ASN A 287 -3.02 -53.20 -37.09
N LYS A 288 -3.97 -52.87 -36.21
CA LYS A 288 -3.82 -51.76 -35.25
C LYS A 288 -2.72 -52.05 -34.23
N ALA A 289 -2.67 -53.27 -33.68
CA ALA A 289 -1.64 -53.67 -32.73
C ALA A 289 -0.23 -53.58 -33.34
N LEU A 290 -0.02 -54.12 -34.55
CA LEU A 290 1.28 -54.11 -35.22
C LEU A 290 1.75 -52.70 -35.62
N ARG A 291 0.82 -51.77 -35.87
CA ARG A 291 1.11 -50.36 -36.17
C ARG A 291 1.20 -49.49 -34.92
N TYR A 292 0.86 -50.02 -33.75
CA TYR A 292 0.95 -49.28 -32.50
C TYR A 292 2.43 -49.07 -32.15
N VAL A 293 2.80 -47.81 -31.90
CA VAL A 293 4.17 -47.40 -31.59
C VAL A 293 4.13 -46.49 -30.38
N THR A 294 4.96 -46.80 -29.40
CA THR A 294 5.20 -45.97 -28.22
C THR A 294 6.70 -45.81 -28.05
N HIS A 295 7.16 -44.58 -27.79
CA HIS A 295 8.58 -44.25 -27.65
C HIS A 295 9.48 -44.86 -28.75
N VAL A 296 9.02 -44.81 -30.01
CA VAL A 296 9.73 -45.32 -31.21
C VAL A 296 9.87 -46.86 -31.25
N ARG A 297 9.24 -47.61 -30.34
CA ARG A 297 9.34 -49.07 -30.32
C ARG A 297 8.11 -49.76 -30.93
N HIS A 298 8.37 -50.73 -31.82
CA HIS A 298 7.40 -51.60 -32.52
C HIS A 298 7.35 -53.03 -31.95
N GLY A 299 6.31 -53.79 -32.23
CA GLY A 299 6.19 -55.20 -31.80
C GLY A 299 5.11 -55.44 -30.75
N TRP A 300 4.15 -54.52 -30.66
CA TRP A 300 2.93 -54.69 -29.89
C TRP A 300 1.99 -55.67 -30.60
N TYR A 301 1.33 -56.52 -29.83
CA TYR A 301 0.42 -57.55 -30.32
C TYR A 301 -0.82 -57.68 -29.43
N ILE A 302 -1.88 -58.31 -29.95
CA ILE A 302 -3.07 -58.62 -29.16
C ILE A 302 -2.71 -59.79 -28.24
N PRO A 303 -2.93 -59.71 -26.92
CA PRO A 303 -2.65 -60.81 -26.00
C PRO A 303 -3.55 -62.02 -26.29
N SER A 304 -3.05 -63.23 -26.02
CA SER A 304 -3.88 -64.45 -26.04
C SER A 304 -4.77 -64.56 -24.80
N ILE A 305 -5.72 -65.50 -24.77
CA ILE A 305 -6.56 -65.75 -23.59
C ILE A 305 -5.69 -66.14 -22.39
N ALA A 306 -4.67 -66.98 -22.61
CA ALA A 306 -3.75 -67.38 -21.54
C ALA A 306 -2.95 -66.18 -20.99
N GLN A 307 -2.54 -65.24 -21.84
CA GLN A 307 -1.86 -64.02 -21.39
C GLN A 307 -2.81 -63.09 -20.62
N LEU A 308 -4.06 -62.92 -21.07
CA LEU A 308 -5.06 -62.13 -20.36
C LEU A 308 -5.40 -62.73 -18.99
N GLN A 309 -5.52 -64.05 -18.90
CA GLN A 309 -5.67 -64.78 -17.63
C GLN A 309 -4.47 -64.51 -16.71
N SER A 310 -3.26 -64.65 -17.22
CA SER A 310 -2.04 -64.37 -16.44
C SER A 310 -1.97 -62.93 -15.96
N ILE A 311 -2.43 -61.95 -16.75
CA ILE A 311 -2.52 -60.54 -16.33
C ILE A 311 -3.57 -60.37 -15.23
N HIS A 312 -4.74 -60.99 -15.38
CA HIS A 312 -5.80 -60.96 -14.37
C HIS A 312 -5.29 -61.46 -13.02
N ASP A 313 -4.58 -62.59 -13.01
CA ASP A 313 -4.09 -63.23 -11.79
C ASP A 313 -3.06 -62.36 -11.02
N HIS A 314 -2.43 -61.39 -11.68
CA HIS A 314 -1.41 -60.50 -11.09
C HIS A 314 -1.86 -59.03 -11.02
N LEU A 315 -3.15 -58.71 -11.24
CA LEU A 315 -3.65 -57.32 -11.22
C LEU A 315 -3.32 -56.56 -9.93
N GLY A 316 -3.40 -57.25 -8.79
CA GLY A 316 -3.07 -56.69 -7.47
C GLY A 316 -1.59 -56.30 -7.36
N ASP A 317 -0.69 -57.15 -7.87
CA ASP A 317 0.76 -56.95 -7.80
C ASP A 317 1.22 -55.77 -8.68
N ILE A 318 0.55 -55.55 -9.83
CA ILE A 318 0.82 -54.42 -10.73
C ILE A 318 0.03 -53.15 -10.37
N GLY A 319 -0.82 -53.17 -9.34
CA GLY A 319 -1.64 -52.02 -8.94
C GLY A 319 -2.63 -51.56 -10.01
N LEU A 320 -3.10 -52.46 -10.89
CA LEU A 320 -4.08 -52.15 -11.92
C LEU A 320 -5.47 -52.65 -11.56
N HIS A 321 -6.47 -51.83 -11.88
CA HIS A 321 -7.88 -52.22 -11.82
C HIS A 321 -8.43 -52.33 -13.25
N ILE A 322 -8.88 -53.52 -13.62
CA ILE A 322 -9.47 -53.83 -14.92
C ILE A 322 -10.75 -54.64 -14.67
N ASP A 323 -11.89 -54.17 -15.18
CA ASP A 323 -13.22 -54.72 -14.94
C ASP A 323 -14.07 -54.84 -16.21
N GLU A 324 -13.43 -54.83 -17.38
CA GLU A 324 -14.09 -54.88 -18.69
C GLU A 324 -13.72 -56.14 -19.47
N ILE A 325 -14.41 -56.34 -20.60
CA ILE A 325 -14.11 -57.42 -21.55
C ILE A 325 -13.05 -56.95 -22.56
N TYR A 326 -11.95 -57.68 -22.66
CA TYR A 326 -10.85 -57.38 -23.58
C TYR A 326 -10.74 -58.39 -24.71
N TRP A 327 -10.49 -57.90 -25.92
CA TRP A 327 -10.20 -58.76 -27.06
C TRP A 327 -8.94 -59.59 -26.84
N SER A 328 -9.01 -60.85 -27.27
CA SER A 328 -7.88 -61.78 -27.31
C SER A 328 -7.55 -62.14 -28.75
N SER A 329 -6.28 -62.45 -29.02
CA SER A 329 -5.85 -63.01 -30.31
C SER A 329 -6.29 -64.47 -30.52
N THR A 330 -6.81 -65.13 -29.48
CA THR A 330 -7.27 -66.53 -29.56
C THR A 330 -8.56 -66.62 -30.37
N LEU A 331 -8.59 -67.52 -31.35
CA LEU A 331 -9.72 -67.68 -32.27
C LEU A 331 -10.65 -68.81 -31.82
N VAL A 332 -11.93 -68.73 -32.18
CA VAL A 332 -12.86 -69.85 -32.02
C VAL A 332 -12.69 -70.79 -33.20
N ALA A 333 -12.39 -72.06 -32.93
CA ALA A 333 -12.27 -73.07 -33.98
C ALA A 333 -13.58 -73.21 -34.76
N GLU A 334 -13.49 -73.34 -36.08
CA GLU A 334 -14.62 -73.58 -36.99
C GLU A 334 -15.70 -72.47 -37.00
N ASN A 335 -15.40 -71.29 -36.43
CA ASN A 335 -16.31 -70.13 -36.45
C ASN A 335 -15.58 -68.86 -36.92
N ASN A 336 -16.03 -68.30 -38.05
CA ASN A 336 -15.41 -67.14 -38.69
C ASN A 336 -16.00 -65.80 -38.23
N ASP A 337 -17.10 -65.83 -37.48
CA ASP A 337 -17.82 -64.63 -37.03
C ASP A 337 -17.50 -64.29 -35.58
N VAL A 338 -16.90 -65.23 -34.85
CA VAL A 338 -16.67 -65.13 -33.40
C VAL A 338 -15.18 -65.25 -33.09
N SER A 339 -14.74 -64.51 -32.07
CA SER A 339 -13.41 -64.62 -31.46
C SER A 339 -13.52 -64.70 -29.95
N TRP A 340 -12.47 -65.21 -29.29
CA TRP A 340 -12.41 -65.17 -27.85
C TRP A 340 -12.08 -63.76 -27.35
N ALA A 341 -12.68 -63.42 -26.23
CA ALA A 341 -12.36 -62.27 -25.41
C ALA A 341 -12.24 -62.74 -23.95
N PHE A 342 -11.70 -61.91 -23.08
CA PHE A 342 -11.56 -62.22 -21.66
C PHE A 342 -12.34 -61.21 -20.84
N ASP A 343 -13.26 -61.69 -20.01
CA ASP A 343 -13.99 -60.87 -19.06
C ASP A 343 -13.24 -60.81 -17.73
N PHE A 344 -12.63 -59.66 -17.45
CA PHE A 344 -11.88 -59.45 -16.21
C PHE A 344 -12.77 -59.36 -14.97
N MET A 345 -14.06 -59.06 -15.11
CA MET A 345 -14.98 -59.00 -13.97
C MET A 345 -15.35 -60.40 -13.49
N SER A 346 -15.60 -61.33 -14.43
CA SER A 346 -15.97 -62.71 -14.11
C SER A 346 -14.80 -63.68 -14.07
N ASN A 347 -13.59 -63.23 -14.47
CA ASN A 347 -12.40 -64.06 -14.60
C ASN A 347 -12.62 -65.26 -15.54
N THR A 348 -13.26 -65.03 -16.69
CA THR A 348 -13.58 -66.10 -17.65
C THR A 348 -13.36 -65.70 -19.11
N PRO A 349 -12.92 -66.64 -19.97
CA PRO A 349 -12.98 -66.47 -21.41
C PRO A 349 -14.44 -66.44 -21.89
N VAL A 350 -14.76 -65.48 -22.76
CA VAL A 350 -16.08 -65.31 -23.36
C VAL A 350 -15.98 -65.24 -24.88
N GLN A 351 -17.01 -65.71 -25.59
CA GLN A 351 -17.09 -65.61 -27.04
C GLN A 351 -17.84 -64.35 -27.44
N ARG A 352 -17.36 -63.63 -28.45
CA ARG A 352 -18.02 -62.43 -28.97
C ARG A 352 -17.96 -62.36 -30.49
N ASN A 353 -19.00 -61.77 -31.09
CA ASN A 353 -19.02 -61.47 -32.51
C ASN A 353 -17.88 -60.50 -32.84
N ARG A 354 -17.14 -60.75 -33.92
CA ARG A 354 -16.00 -59.94 -34.33
C ARG A 354 -16.39 -58.50 -34.73
N SER A 355 -17.67 -58.29 -35.04
CA SER A 355 -18.30 -56.99 -35.28
C SER A 355 -18.68 -56.22 -34.02
N ASP A 356 -18.71 -56.87 -32.85
CA ASP A 356 -18.95 -56.18 -31.58
C ASP A 356 -17.77 -55.32 -31.17
N THR A 357 -18.02 -54.28 -30.38
CA THR A 357 -16.96 -53.49 -29.75
C THR A 357 -16.57 -54.06 -28.39
N ALA A 358 -15.27 -54.20 -28.12
CA ALA A 358 -14.73 -54.54 -26.80
C ALA A 358 -13.46 -53.74 -26.50
N SER A 359 -13.00 -53.79 -25.24
CA SER A 359 -11.82 -53.05 -24.78
C SER A 359 -10.53 -53.64 -25.36
N VAL A 360 -9.52 -52.77 -25.48
CA VAL A 360 -8.27 -53.10 -26.17
C VAL A 360 -7.08 -52.68 -25.31
N ARG A 361 -6.16 -53.63 -25.11
CA ARG A 361 -4.78 -53.42 -24.68
C ARG A 361 -3.89 -54.34 -25.50
N PHE A 362 -2.67 -53.91 -25.72
CA PHE A 362 -1.66 -54.68 -26.42
C PHE A 362 -0.59 -55.12 -25.44
N VAL A 363 0.06 -56.23 -25.75
CA VAL A 363 1.23 -56.74 -25.02
C VAL A 363 2.43 -56.72 -25.94
N ARG A 364 3.60 -56.58 -25.35
CA ARG A 364 4.88 -56.62 -26.05
C ARG A 364 5.91 -57.33 -25.18
N ASN A 365 6.85 -58.03 -25.82
CA ASN A 365 8.05 -58.53 -25.16
C ASN A 365 9.17 -57.49 -25.21
N PHE A 366 10.00 -57.43 -24.18
CA PHE A 366 11.24 -56.64 -24.16
C PHE A 366 12.43 -57.47 -23.70
#